data_AF-X1N638-F1
#
_entry.id   AF-X1N638-F1
#
_cell.length_a   1.000
_cell.length_b   1.000
_cell.length_c   1.000
_cell.angle_alpha   90.00
_cell.angle_beta   90.00
_cell.angle_gamma   90.00
#
_symmetry.space_group_name_H-M   'P 1'
#
loop_
_entity.id
_entity.type
_entity.pdbx_description
1 polymer ?
#
loop_
_entity_poly.entity_id
_entity_poly.type
_entity_poly.pdbx_seq_one_letter_code
_entity_poly.pdbx_strand_id
1 'polypeptide(L)' 'MVLETGMHPALLKDAVTTPAGVTVDGLMELEDGGIRVTLIKAVSRATEKSKEISR' A
#
# COMPACT_ATOMS: atom_id res chain seq x y z
N MET A 1 0.72 8.77 -11.89
CA MET A 1 1.29 9.59 -10.79
C MET A 1 2.68 9.16 -10.36
N VAL A 2 2.92 8.02 -9.67
CA VAL A 2 4.30 7.66 -9.24
C VAL A 2 5.26 7.55 -10.43
N LEU A 3 4.89 6.78 -11.46
CA LEU A 3 5.73 6.56 -12.64
C LEU A 3 5.89 7.81 -13.53
N GLU A 4 4.96 8.75 -13.44
CA GLU A 4 4.98 10.00 -14.22
C GLU A 4 5.72 11.12 -13.51
N THR A 5 5.51 11.25 -12.19
CA THR A 5 6.02 12.36 -11.37
C THR A 5 7.32 12.02 -10.64
N GLY A 6 7.65 10.73 -10.49
CA GLY A 6 8.77 10.26 -9.69
C GLY A 6 8.61 10.50 -8.17
N MET A 7 7.49 11.09 -7.73
CA MET A 7 7.28 11.40 -6.33
C MET A 7 7.03 10.13 -5.51
N HIS A 8 7.52 10.16 -4.26
CA HIS A 8 7.30 9.09 -3.32
C HIS A 8 5.78 8.86 -3.10
N PRO A 9 5.27 7.62 -3.10
CA PRO A 9 3.83 7.34 -2.95
C PRO A 9 3.20 7.96 -1.69
N ALA A 10 3.96 8.06 -0.59
CA ALA A 10 3.46 8.71 0.62
C ALA A 10 3.11 10.18 0.41
N LEU A 11 3.92 10.92 -0.35
CA LEU A 11 3.66 12.33 -0.66
C LEU A 11 2.45 12.49 -1.58
N LEU A 12 2.29 11.58 -2.55
CA LEU A 12 1.13 11.56 -3.43
C LEU A 12 -0.17 11.28 -2.67
N LYS A 13 -0.13 10.35 -1.71
CA LYS A 13 -1.24 10.06 -0.81
C LYS A 13 -1.57 11.30 0.04
N ASP A 14 -0.57 11.95 0.63
CA ASP A 14 -0.77 13.17 1.44
C ASP A 14 -1.35 14.33 0.60
N ALA A 15 -0.93 14.48 -0.66
CA ALA A 15 -1.41 15.53 -1.56
C ALA A 15 -2.93 15.49 -1.85
N VAL A 16 -3.57 14.34 -1.64
CA VAL A 16 -5.03 14.15 -1.83
C VAL A 16 -5.77 13.89 -0.50
N THR A 17 -5.08 14.04 0.62
CA THR A 17 -5.64 13.79 1.96
C THR A 17 -5.75 15.10 2.73
N THR A 18 -6.95 15.68 2.70
CA THR A 18 -7.24 16.91 3.45
C THR A 18 -7.75 16.62 4.86
N PRO A 19 -7.46 17.49 5.86
CA PRO A 19 -8.07 17.37 7.19
C PRO A 19 -9.59 17.33 7.12
N ALA A 20 -10.21 16.44 7.89
CA ALA A 20 -11.67 16.21 7.94
C ALA A 20 -12.32 15.89 6.57
N GLY A 21 -11.54 15.42 5.59
CA GLY A 21 -12.05 14.99 4.29
C GLY A 21 -12.38 13.50 4.24
N VAL A 22 -13.14 13.09 3.23
CA VAL A 22 -13.56 11.68 3.09
C VAL A 22 -12.41 10.70 2.79
N THR A 23 -11.31 11.19 2.20
CA THR A 23 -10.13 10.36 1.92
C THR A 23 -9.44 9.91 3.21
N VAL A 24 -9.39 10.75 4.25
CA VAL A 24 -8.73 10.36 5.50
C VAL A 24 -9.53 9.28 6.22
N ASP A 25 -10.86 9.34 6.19
CA ASP A 25 -11.73 8.30 6.76
C ASP A 25 -11.48 6.94 6.09
N GLY A 26 -11.44 6.92 4.76
CA GLY A 26 -11.11 5.69 4.02
C GLY A 26 -9.69 5.18 4.30
N LEU A 27 -8.71 6.08 4.44
CA LEU A 27 -7.36 5.68 4.80
C LEU A 27 -7.29 5.09 6.22
N MET A 28 -8.03 5.63 7.19
CA MET A 28 -8.08 5.10 8.55
C MET A 28 -8.59 3.66 8.56
N GLU A 29 -9.70 3.38 7.89
CA GLU A 29 -10.25 2.01 7.77
C GLU A 29 -9.25 1.03 7.12
N LEU A 30 -8.50 1.49 6.12
CA LEU A 30 -7.47 0.68 5.47
C LEU A 30 -6.28 0.38 6.40
N GLU A 31 -5.85 1.35 7.21
CA GLU A 31 -4.79 1.17 8.20
C GLU A 31 -5.25 0.26 9.34
N ASP A 32 -6.49 0.42 9.83
CA ASP A 32 -7.10 -0.45 10.85
C ASP A 32 -7.24 -1.90 10.36
N GLY A 33 -7.58 -2.07 9.07
CA GLY A 33 -7.56 -3.37 8.39
C GLY A 33 -6.15 -3.93 8.13
N GLY A 34 -5.08 -3.19 8.45
CA GLY A 34 -3.70 -3.62 8.32
C GLY A 34 -3.26 -3.83 6.86
N ILE A 35 -3.84 -3.11 5.90
CA ILE A 35 -3.68 -3.40 4.46
C ILE A 35 -2.21 -3.48 4.02
N ARG A 36 -1.35 -2.59 4.54
CA ARG A 36 0.07 -2.53 4.16
C ARG A 36 0.79 -3.81 4.55
N VAL A 37 0.58 -4.26 5.78
CA VAL A 37 1.18 -5.49 6.31
C VAL A 37 0.65 -6.69 5.54
N THR A 38 -0.65 -6.71 5.23
CA THR A 38 -1.28 -7.77 4.45
C THR A 38 -0.66 -7.90 3.05
N LEU A 39 -0.49 -6.79 2.32
CA LEU A 39 0.13 -6.78 1.00
C LEU A 39 1.60 -7.24 1.04
N ILE A 40 2.37 -6.76 2.02
CA ILE A 40 3.77 -7.18 2.21
C ILE A 40 3.83 -8.69 2.44
N LYS A 41 3.02 -9.22 3.37
CA LYS A 41 2.97 -10.66 3.66
C LYS A 41 2.56 -11.48 2.44
N ALA A 42 1.59 -11.01 1.66
CA ALA A 42 1.13 -11.70 0.45
C ALA A 42 2.26 -11.85 -0.57
N VAL A 43 2.99 -10.76 -0.86
CA VAL A 43 4.13 -10.80 -1.80
C VAL A 43 5.25 -11.69 -1.29
N SER A 44 5.59 -11.58 0.01
CA SER A 44 6.62 -12.44 0.63
C SER A 44 6.25 -13.91 0.52
N ARG A 45 5.02 -14.29 0.88
CA ARG A 45 4.58 -15.69 0.82
C ARG A 45 4.51 -16.21 -0.61
N ALA A 46 4.05 -15.41 -1.56
CA ALA A 46 4.05 -15.78 -2.98
C ALA A 46 5.49 -16.01 -3.49
N THR A 47 6.43 -15.15 -3.09
CA THR A 47 7.84 -15.28 -3.45
C THR A 47 8.47 -16.54 -2.87
N GLU A 48 8.22 -16.84 -1.59
CA GLU A 48 8.65 -18.09 -0.97
C GLU A 48 8.10 -19.31 -1.70
N LYS A 49 6.78 -19.30 -2.00
CA LYS A 49 6.15 -20.41 -2.71
C LYS A 49 6.71 -20.60 -4.11
N SER A 50 6.99 -19.52 -4.83
CA SER A 50 7.65 -19.59 -6.14
C SER A 50 9.02 -20.27 -6.03
N LYS A 51 9.83 -19.94 -5.00
CA LYS A 51 11.13 -20.60 -4.78
C LYS A 51 11.00 -22.09 -4.44
N GLU A 52 9.94 -22.49 -3.74
CA GLU A 52 9.66 -23.90 -3.46
C GLU A 52 9.31 -24.69 -4.72
N ILE A 53 8.52 -24.10 -5.64
CA ILE A 53 8.02 -24.78 -6.84
C ILE A 53 9.04 -24.76 -7.99
N SER A 54 9.88 -23.73 -8.09
CA SER A 54 10.88 -23.60 -9.16
C SER A 54 12.18 -24.39 -8.90
N ARG A 55 12.24 -25.17 -7.80
CA ARG A 55 13.28 -26.18 -7.58
C ARG A 55 12.84 -27.52 -8.17
#